data_AF-A0A4Y2G580-F1
#
_entry.id   AF-A0A4Y2G580-F1
#
_cell.length_a   1.000
_cell.length_b   1.000
_cell.length_c   1.000
_cell.angle_alpha   90.00
_cell.angle_beta   90.00
_cell.angle_gamma   90.00
#
_symmetry.space_group_name_H-M   'P 1'
#
loop_
_entity.id
_entity.type
_entity.pdbx_description
1 polymer ?
#
loop_
_entity_poly.entity_id
_entity_poly.type
_entity_poly.pdbx_seq_one_letter_code
_entity_poly.pdbx_strand_id
1 'polypeptide(L)' 'MQIPDQPVKIRMHDVMQRFNPKEDGISLFLVLFERQDKMMNIPAENQVAQLISLLPPDIVQLIAREPEEDAKKYEFVKA' A
#
# COMPACT_ATOMS: atom_id res chain seq x y z
N MET A 1 -13.23 -2.83 34.36
CA MET A 1 -12.14 -3.16 33.41
C MET A 1 -12.09 -2.01 32.42
N GLN A 2 -11.07 -1.14 32.50
CA GLN A 2 -10.81 -0.14 31.48
C GLN A 2 -10.10 -0.85 30.33
N ILE A 3 -10.74 -0.92 29.17
CA ILE A 3 -10.03 -1.24 27.94
C ILE A 3 -9.09 -0.04 27.71
N PRO A 4 -7.76 -0.23 27.63
CA PRO A 4 -6.88 0.91 27.45
C PRO A 4 -7.19 1.57 26.10
N ASP A 5 -7.07 2.90 26.04
CA ASP A 5 -7.03 3.72 24.83
C ASP A 5 -6.07 3.07 23.83
N GLN A 6 -6.57 2.19 22.97
CA GLN A 6 -5.82 1.76 21.81
C GLN A 6 -5.81 2.96 20.86
N PRO A 7 -4.63 3.48 20.49
CA PRO A 7 -4.59 4.53 19.48
C PRO A 7 -5.33 4.02 18.24
N VAL A 8 -6.22 4.87 17.70
CA VAL A 8 -6.96 4.55 16.47
C VAL A 8 -5.95 4.16 15.40
N LYS A 9 -5.97 2.89 15.00
CA LYS A 9 -5.08 2.37 13.95
C LYS A 9 -5.65 2.79 12.60
N ILE A 10 -5.20 3.95 12.12
CA ILE A 10 -5.49 4.44 10.77
C ILE A 10 -4.80 3.49 9.77
N ARG A 11 -5.54 3.02 8.76
CA ARG A 11 -5.04 2.16 7.69
C ARG A 11 -4.85 2.97 6.41
N MET A 12 -4.04 2.47 5.47
CA MET A 12 -3.71 3.23 4.27
C MET A 12 -4.94 3.60 3.42
N HIS A 13 -5.91 2.69 3.27
CA HIS A 13 -7.16 3.00 2.55
C HIS A 13 -8.09 3.95 3.31
N ASP A 14 -7.81 4.29 4.56
CA ASP A 14 -8.55 5.32 5.30
C ASP A 14 -8.01 6.74 4.94
N VAL A 15 -6.78 6.85 4.40
CA VAL A 15 -6.12 8.13 4.03
C VAL A 15 -5.89 8.31 2.53
N MET A 16 -5.94 7.23 1.75
CA MET A 16 -5.80 7.24 0.30
C MET A 16 -6.96 6.55 -0.39
N GLN A 17 -7.40 7.10 -1.51
CA GLN A 17 -8.32 6.44 -2.41
C GLN A 17 -7.62 5.27 -3.13
N ARG A 18 -8.41 4.28 -3.56
CA ARG A 18 -7.90 3.20 -4.40
C ARG A 18 -7.49 3.75 -5.76
N PHE A 19 -6.44 3.16 -6.33
CA PHE A 19 -5.95 3.51 -7.66
C PHE A 19 -6.99 3.21 -8.73
N ASN A 20 -7.29 4.22 -9.57
CA ASN A 20 -8.10 4.09 -10.76
C ASN A 20 -7.22 4.20 -12.02
N PRO A 21 -6.90 3.09 -12.72
CA PRO A 21 -6.02 3.13 -13.89
C PRO A 21 -6.56 3.96 -15.07
N LYS A 22 -7.84 4.37 -15.06
CA LYS A 22 -8.44 5.22 -16.10
C LYS A 22 -8.24 6.72 -15.85
N GLU A 23 -8.05 7.12 -14.61
CA GLU A 23 -8.06 8.53 -14.18
C GLU A 23 -6.74 8.93 -13.51
N ASP A 24 -6.11 8.01 -12.79
CA ASP A 24 -4.92 8.26 -12.00
C ASP A 24 -3.64 7.94 -12.76
N GLY A 25 -2.66 8.84 -12.68
CA GLY A 25 -1.30 8.56 -13.11
C GLY A 25 -0.55 7.73 -12.06
N ILE A 26 -0.05 6.55 -12.45
CA ILE A 26 0.64 5.62 -11.53
C ILE A 26 1.82 6.27 -10.80
N SER A 27 2.62 7.11 -11.48
CA SER A 27 3.76 7.78 -10.86
C SER A 27 3.33 8.74 -9.74
N LEU A 28 2.25 9.50 -9.94
CA LEU A 28 1.73 10.40 -8.91
C LEU A 28 1.14 9.61 -7.73
N PHE A 29 0.40 8.53 -8.04
CA PHE A 29 -0.17 7.65 -7.04
C PHE A 29 0.90 7.05 -6.11
N LEU A 30 1.99 6.52 -6.68
CA LEU A 30 3.10 5.95 -5.90
C LEU A 30 3.82 7.00 -5.07
N VAL A 31 4.04 8.22 -5.60
CA VAL A 31 4.62 9.33 -4.82
C VAL A 31 3.74 9.70 -3.62
N LEU A 32 2.41 9.71 -3.78
CA LEU A 32 1.50 9.97 -2.67
C LEU A 32 1.53 8.83 -1.65
N PHE A 33 1.56 7.58 -2.10
CA PHE A 33 1.69 6.41 -1.24
C PHE A 33 2.96 6.48 -0.40
N GLU A 34 4.13 6.71 -1.00
CA GLU A 34 5.41 6.80 -0.29
C GLU A 34 5.43 7.93 0.76
N ARG A 35 4.69 9.02 0.54
CA ARG A 35 4.54 10.11 1.53
C ARG A 35 3.68 9.68 2.71
N GLN A 36 2.54 9.05 2.45
CA GLN A 36 1.65 8.59 3.52
C GLN A 36 2.28 7.45 4.32
N ASP A 37 2.98 6.54 3.64
CA ASP A 37 3.73 5.46 4.24
C ASP A 37 4.75 5.97 5.27
N LYS A 38 5.52 7.02 4.91
CA LYS A 38 6.45 7.72 5.81
C LYS A 38 5.73 8.43 6.96
N MET A 39 4.62 9.12 6.69
CA MET A 39 3.85 9.83 7.73
C MET A 39 3.25 8.86 8.76
N MET A 40 2.84 7.68 8.31
CA MET A 40 2.24 6.64 9.14
C MET A 40 3.29 5.71 9.79
N ASN A 41 4.58 5.88 9.47
CA ASN A 41 5.67 5.01 9.90
C ASN A 41 5.37 3.53 9.65
N ILE A 42 4.89 3.20 8.45
CA ILE A 42 4.59 1.81 8.09
C ILE A 42 5.90 1.01 8.05
N PRO A 43 5.95 -0.16 8.72
CA PRO A 43 7.12 -1.04 8.63
C PRO A 43 7.35 -1.51 7.19
N ALA A 44 8.62 -1.63 6.78
CA ALA A 44 9.00 -2.01 5.43
C ALA A 44 8.34 -3.32 4.95
N GLU A 45 8.21 -4.29 5.85
CA GLU A 45 7.57 -5.58 5.60
C GLU A 45 6.07 -5.49 5.30
N ASN A 46 5.42 -4.37 5.66
CA ASN A 46 4.00 -4.13 5.44
C ASN A 46 3.73 -3.20 4.25
N GLN A 47 4.73 -2.57 3.65
CA GLN A 47 4.56 -1.59 2.57
C GLN A 47 3.80 -2.18 1.39
N VAL A 48 4.23 -3.35 0.89
CA VAL A 48 3.55 -4.00 -0.23
C VAL A 48 2.12 -4.42 0.13
N ALA A 49 1.89 -4.91 1.35
CA ALA A 49 0.54 -5.27 1.80
C ALA A 49 -0.40 -4.04 1.85
N GLN A 50 0.11 -2.88 2.30
CA GLN A 50 -0.64 -1.63 2.25
C GLN A 50 -0.90 -1.18 0.81
N LEU A 51 0.09 -1.28 -0.08
CA LEU A 51 -0.06 -0.93 -1.50
C LEU A 51 -1.13 -1.81 -2.17
N ILE A 52 -1.08 -3.13 -2.00
CA ILE A 52 -2.04 -4.09 -2.56
C ILE A 52 -3.48 -3.74 -2.16
N SER A 53 -3.70 -3.25 -0.94
CA SER A 53 -5.05 -2.87 -0.47
C SER A 53 -5.68 -1.71 -1.26
N LEU A 54 -4.85 -0.93 -1.96
CA LEU A 54 -5.26 0.21 -2.77
C LEU A 54 -5.32 -0.10 -4.27
N LEU A 55 -4.80 -1.25 -4.72
CA LEU A 55 -4.72 -1.57 -6.13
C LEU A 55 -5.96 -2.33 -6.61
N PRO A 56 -6.34 -2.16 -7.89
CA PRO A 56 -7.40 -2.96 -8.49
C PRO A 56 -6.97 -4.42 -8.66
N PRO A 57 -7.92 -5.38 -8.69
CA PRO A 57 -7.61 -6.81 -8.64
C PRO A 57 -6.73 -7.32 -9.79
N ASP A 58 -6.85 -6.75 -10.98
CA ASP A 58 -6.05 -7.08 -12.15
C ASP A 58 -4.56 -6.79 -11.94
N ILE A 59 -4.23 -5.65 -11.32
CA ILE A 59 -2.83 -5.32 -10.96
C ILE A 59 -2.34 -6.23 -9.83
N VAL A 60 -3.17 -6.48 -8.81
CA VAL A 60 -2.82 -7.40 -7.71
C VAL A 60 -2.48 -8.80 -8.23
N GLN A 61 -3.20 -9.28 -9.26
CA GLN A 61 -2.91 -10.55 -9.90
C GLN A 61 -1.57 -10.58 -10.64
N LEU A 62 -1.06 -9.44 -11.13
CA LEU A 62 0.28 -9.38 -11.72
C LEU A 62 1.34 -9.58 -10.64
N ILE A 63 1.21 -8.89 -9.50
CA ILE A 63 2.12 -9.03 -8.35
C ILE A 63 2.11 -10.47 -7.83
N ALA A 64 0.94 -11.12 -7.78
CA ALA A 64 0.81 -12.50 -7.31
C ALA A 64 1.48 -13.55 -8.21
N ARG A 65 1.87 -13.20 -9.44
CA ARG A 65 2.61 -14.09 -10.36
C ARG A 65 4.12 -14.04 -10.15
N GLU A 66 4.60 -13.02 -9.45
CA GLU A 66 6.02 -12.83 -9.17
C GLU A 66 6.47 -13.75 -8.02
N PRO A 67 7.74 -14.17 -7.98
CA PRO A 67 8.28 -14.93 -6.87
C PRO A 67 8.04 -14.22 -5.53
N GLU A 68 7.71 -14.97 -4.47
CA GLU A 68 7.40 -14.39 -3.16
C GLU A 68 8.52 -13.48 -2.62
N GLU A 69 9.77 -13.82 -2.91
CA GLU A 69 10.94 -13.03 -2.54
C GLU A 69 10.98 -11.65 -3.21
N ASP A 70 10.42 -11.53 -4.42
CA ASP A 70 10.40 -10.30 -5.19
C ASP A 70 9.10 -9.53 -4.97
N ALA A 71 7.96 -10.23 -4.90
CA ALA A 71 6.66 -9.66 -4.61
C ALA A 71 6.61 -8.97 -3.23
N LYS A 72 7.51 -9.30 -2.28
CA LYS A 72 7.62 -8.61 -0.99
C LYS A 72 8.46 -7.33 -1.03
N LYS A 73 9.25 -7.11 -2.09
CA LYS A 73 10.13 -5.95 -2.21
C LYS A 73 9.39 -4.81 -2.88
N TYR A 74 9.15 -3.73 -2.14
CA TYR A 74 8.46 -2.54 -2.67
C TYR A 74 9.14 -1.98 -3.92
N GLU A 75 10.48 -1.91 -3.94
CA GLU A 75 11.26 -1.43 -5.08
C GLU A 75 11.08 -2.29 -6.35
N PHE A 76 10.79 -3.58 -6.19
CA PHE A 76 10.50 -4.47 -7.32
C PHE A 76 9.07 -4.26 -7.82
N VAL A 77 8.10 -4.19 -6.90
CA VAL A 77 6.67 -4.03 -7.23
C VAL A 77 6.37 -2.68 -7.91
N LYS A 78 7.13 -1.63 -7.59
CA LYS A 78 6.90 -0.28 -8.12
C LYS A 78 7.56 0.01 -9.48
N ALA A 79 8.42 -0.90 -9.96
CA ALA A 79 9.18 -0.76 -11.20
C ALA A 79 8.29 -0.88 -12.44
#